data_AF-A0A0T5ZSH5-F1
#
_entry.id   AF-A0A0T5ZSH5-F1
#
_cell.length_a   1.000
_cell.length_b   1.000
_cell.length_c   1.000
_cell.angle_alpha   90.00
_cell.angle_beta   90.00
_cell.angle_gamma   90.00
#
_symmetry.space_group_name_H-M   'P 1'
#
loop_
_entity.id
_entity.type
_entity.pdbx_description
1 polymer ?
#
loop_
_entity_poly.entity_id
_entity_poly.type
_entity_poly.pdbx_seq_one_letter_code
_entity_poly.pdbx_strand_id
1 'polypeptide(L)'
;MDVILLKAVGASLAFVLAVLNLLIMLQLYGKISLFPWASEPLAWWHRRQGDVILVFFVLIAYHCVRYGYIDPGSPRVLGHSILGSLTLAVITLKFLTVRGIPRLMDHIAVIGASLFVATTGTVLTSALWYWATWI
;
A
#
# COMPACT_ATOMS: atom_id res chain seq x y z
N MET A 1 10.55 -15.90 15.90
CA MET A 1 9.50 -14.86 15.78
C MET A 1 8.33 -15.48 15.04
N ASP A 2 7.12 -15.38 15.56
CA ASP A 2 5.91 -15.89 14.89
C ASP A 2 5.78 -15.24 13.49
N VAL A 3 5.46 -16.04 12.47
CA VAL A 3 5.19 -15.60 11.09
C VAL A 3 4.09 -14.52 11.07
N ILE A 4 3.11 -14.61 11.97
CA ILE A 4 2.03 -13.62 12.12
C ILE A 4 2.59 -12.29 12.60
N LEU A 5 3.46 -12.29 13.60
CA LEU A 5 4.11 -11.07 14.10
C LEU A 5 5.00 -10.44 13.03
N LEU A 6 5.78 -11.24 12.30
CA LEU A 6 6.60 -10.75 11.18
C LEU A 6 5.73 -10.08 10.11
N LYS A 7 4.59 -10.68 9.75
CA LYS A 7 3.62 -10.11 8.82
C LYS A 7 3.03 -8.81 9.35
N ALA A 8 2.65 -8.75 10.63
CA ALA A 8 2.10 -7.55 11.25
C ALA A 8 3.11 -6.40 11.25
N VAL A 9 4.36 -6.65 11.63
CA VAL A 9 5.44 -5.67 11.59
C VAL A 9 5.73 -5.23 10.15
N GLY A 10 5.85 -6.17 9.21
CA GLY A 10 6.09 -5.86 7.80
C GLY A 10 4.98 -5.02 7.19
N ALA A 11 3.71 -5.33 7.47
CA ALA A 11 2.56 -4.57 7.03
C ALA A 11 2.51 -3.16 7.66
N SER A 12 2.85 -3.03 8.95
CA SER A 12 2.96 -1.73 9.61
C SER A 12 4.05 -0.86 8.99
N LEU A 13 5.24 -1.43 8.73
CA LEU A 13 6.34 -0.71 8.08
C LEU A 13 5.95 -0.28 6.66
N ALA A 14 5.38 -1.18 5.87
CA ALA A 14 4.90 -0.87 4.53
C ALA A 14 3.83 0.25 4.56
N PHE A 15 2.96 0.26 5.57
CA PHE A 15 1.95 1.28 5.74
C PHE A 15 2.55 2.65 6.07
N VAL A 16 3.51 2.73 6.99
CA VAL A 16 4.24 3.98 7.30
C VAL A 16 4.91 4.53 6.04
N LEU A 17 5.58 3.65 5.28
CA LEU A 17 6.19 4.06 4.01
C LEU A 17 5.13 4.54 3.01
N ALA A 18 3.96 3.89 2.92
CA ALA A 18 2.88 4.32 2.03
C ALA A 18 2.31 5.70 2.42
N VAL A 19 2.18 6.01 3.71
CA VAL A 19 1.77 7.33 4.20
C VAL A 19 2.79 8.39 3.78
N LEU A 20 4.08 8.14 4.02
CA LEU A 20 5.15 9.05 3.58
C LEU A 20 5.11 9.25 2.05
N ASN A 21 4.88 8.18 1.29
CA ASN A 21 4.82 8.24 -0.16
C ASN A 21 3.63 9.08 -0.67
N LEU A 22 2.48 9.00 0.03
CA LEU A 22 1.31 9.87 -0.22
C LEU A 22 1.63 11.34 0.11
N LEU A 23 2.26 11.61 1.24
CA LEU A 23 2.64 12.98 1.63
C LEU A 23 3.60 13.61 0.61
N ILE A 24 4.60 12.86 0.16
CA ILE A 24 5.52 13.29 -0.90
C ILE A 24 4.75 13.58 -2.19
N MET A 25 3.81 12.71 -2.59
CA MET A 25 2.97 12.94 -3.75
C MET A 25 2.17 14.25 -3.61
N LEU A 26 1.50 14.46 -2.48
CA LEU A 26 0.72 15.68 -2.24
C LEU A 26 1.59 16.94 -2.35
N GLN A 27 2.83 16.90 -1.87
CA GLN A 27 3.77 18.01 -2.01
C GLN A 27 4.23 18.22 -3.46
N LEU A 28 4.53 17.15 -4.20
CA LEU A 28 4.88 17.22 -5.63
C LEU A 28 3.76 17.82 -6.49
N TYR A 29 2.50 17.61 -6.08
CA TYR A 29 1.32 18.22 -6.70
C TYR A 29 0.97 19.61 -6.12
N GLY A 30 1.83 20.19 -5.27
CA GLY A 30 1.67 21.53 -4.71
C GLY A 30 0.49 21.67 -3.73
N LYS A 31 0.02 20.57 -3.15
CA LYS A 31 -1.13 20.57 -2.21
C LYS A 31 -0.71 20.83 -0.76
N ILE A 32 0.53 20.50 -0.40
CA ILE A 32 1.11 20.70 0.94
C ILE A 32 2.58 21.10 0.82
N SER A 33 3.16 21.60 1.91
CA SER A 33 4.60 21.87 2.04
C SER A 33 5.11 21.32 3.37
N LEU A 34 5.50 20.04 3.38
CA LEU A 34 5.90 19.33 4.61
C LEU A 34 7.42 19.10 4.68
N PHE A 35 8.05 18.74 3.56
CA PHE A 35 9.47 18.42 3.47
C PHE A 35 10.27 19.62 2.94
N PRO A 36 11.44 19.96 3.52
CA PRO A 36 12.26 21.10 3.11
C PRO A 36 13.16 20.77 1.91
N TRP A 37 12.68 19.97 0.95
CA TRP A 37 13.45 19.50 -0.20
C TRP A 37 12.87 20.00 -1.51
N ALA A 38 13.74 20.15 -2.52
CA ALA A 38 13.32 20.44 -3.88
C ALA A 38 12.49 19.27 -4.48
N SER A 39 11.78 19.56 -5.57
CA SER A 39 10.91 18.59 -6.25
C SER A 39 11.65 17.37 -6.79
N GLU A 40 12.88 17.54 -7.29
CA GLU A 40 13.67 16.44 -7.85
C GLU A 40 14.03 15.36 -6.81
N PRO A 41 14.66 15.68 -5.66
CA PRO A 41 14.89 14.71 -4.59
C PRO A 41 13.60 14.05 -4.09
N LEU A 42 12.52 14.82 -3.92
CA LEU A 42 11.22 14.29 -3.50
C LEU A 42 10.69 13.26 -4.49
N ALA A 43 10.74 13.57 -5.79
CA ALA A 43 10.32 12.64 -6.84
C ALA A 43 11.19 11.39 -6.88
N TRP A 44 12.50 11.50 -6.62
CA TRP A 44 13.38 10.34 -6.49
C TRP A 44 12.99 9.45 -5.29
N TRP A 45 12.78 10.06 -4.12
CA TRP A 45 12.35 9.35 -2.91
C TRP A 45 10.99 8.68 -3.08
N HIS A 46 10.00 9.36 -3.68
CA HIS A 46 8.69 8.79 -4.00
C HIS A 46 8.81 7.47 -4.77
N ARG A 47 9.66 7.47 -5.80
CA ARG A 47 9.90 6.28 -6.65
C ARG A 47 10.61 5.17 -5.88
N ARG A 48 11.74 5.46 -5.24
CA ARG A 48 12.53 4.45 -4.51
C ARG A 48 11.78 3.85 -3.33
N GLN A 49 11.05 4.67 -2.59
CA GLN A 49 10.19 4.21 -1.52
C GLN A 49 9.05 3.33 -2.07
N GLY A 50 8.51 3.68 -3.25
CA GLY A 50 7.52 2.85 -3.96
C GLY A 50 8.06 1.47 -4.31
N ASP A 51 9.31 1.39 -4.78
CA ASP A 51 9.99 0.13 -5.09
C ASP A 51 10.10 -0.76 -3.82
N VAL A 52 10.46 -0.17 -2.68
CA VAL A 52 10.55 -0.89 -1.40
C VAL A 52 9.17 -1.37 -0.92
N ILE A 53 8.15 -0.51 -0.99
CA ILE A 53 6.77 -0.88 -0.62
C ILE A 53 6.28 -2.06 -1.47
N LEU A 54 6.58 -2.08 -2.77
CA LEU A 54 6.22 -3.17 -3.66
C LEU A 54 6.82 -4.50 -3.19
N VAL A 55 8.10 -4.51 -2.79
CA VAL A 55 8.75 -5.73 -2.27
C VAL A 55 8.02 -6.23 -1.03
N PHE A 56 7.69 -5.33 -0.09
CA PHE A 56 6.87 -5.70 1.07
C PHE A 56 5.51 -6.26 0.66
N PHE A 57 4.81 -5.62 -0.28
CA PHE A 57 3.49 -6.07 -0.74
C PHE A 57 3.56 -7.47 -1.33
N VAL A 58 4.56 -7.77 -2.17
CA VAL A 58 4.72 -9.11 -2.76
C VAL A 58 4.98 -10.16 -1.67
N LEU A 59 5.88 -9.90 -0.74
CA LEU A 59 6.19 -10.83 0.35
C LEU A 59 5.00 -11.06 1.27
N ILE A 60 4.29 -9.99 1.66
CA ILE A 60 3.10 -10.07 2.52
C ILE A 60 1.97 -10.78 1.78
N ALA A 61 1.69 -10.41 0.53
CA ALA A 61 0.64 -11.02 -0.27
C ALA A 61 0.89 -12.52 -0.48
N TYR A 62 2.13 -12.93 -0.75
CA TYR A 62 2.49 -14.34 -0.83
C TYR A 62 2.10 -15.08 0.46
N HIS A 63 2.44 -14.54 1.63
CA HIS A 63 2.07 -15.15 2.91
C HIS A 63 0.56 -15.12 3.17
N CYS A 64 -0.13 -14.05 2.80
CA CYS A 64 -1.58 -13.95 2.90
C CYS A 64 -2.30 -15.00 2.05
N VAL A 65 -1.82 -15.26 0.83
CA VAL A 65 -2.43 -16.25 -0.07
C VAL A 65 -2.03 -17.67 0.31
N ARG A 66 -0.77 -17.89 0.70
CA ARG A 66 -0.26 -19.23 1.01
C ARG A 66 -0.81 -19.80 2.32
N TYR A 67 -0.96 -18.96 3.33
CA TYR A 67 -1.31 -19.37 4.70
C TYR A 67 -2.63 -18.77 5.20
N GLY A 68 -3.26 -17.89 4.43
CA GLY A 68 -4.57 -17.34 4.76
C GLY A 68 -5.71 -18.24 4.33
N TYR A 69 -6.90 -17.93 4.84
CA TYR A 69 -8.17 -18.52 4.43
C TYR A 69 -9.18 -17.40 4.20
N ILE A 70 -10.21 -17.69 3.41
CA ILE A 70 -11.35 -16.79 3.20
C ILE A 70 -12.50 -17.31 4.06
N ASP A 71 -13.11 -16.41 4.83
CA ASP A 71 -14.28 -16.70 5.65
C ASP A 71 -15.35 -15.64 5.42
N PRO A 72 -16.40 -15.97 4.62
CA PRO A 72 -17.53 -15.08 4.39
C PRO A 72 -18.34 -14.75 5.65
N GLY A 73 -18.28 -15.61 6.69
CA GLY A 73 -18.93 -15.38 7.97
C GLY A 73 -18.23 -14.33 8.83
N SER A 74 -17.00 -13.96 8.50
CA SER A 74 -16.24 -12.91 9.17
C SER A 74 -16.10 -11.68 8.27
N PRO A 75 -16.85 -10.58 8.51
CA PRO A 75 -16.76 -9.35 7.73
C PRO A 75 -15.32 -8.80 7.65
N ARG A 76 -14.52 -8.98 8.71
CA ARG A 76 -13.10 -8.59 8.72
C ARG A 76 -12.27 -9.40 7.73
N VAL A 77 -12.39 -10.73 7.75
CA VAL A 77 -11.59 -11.62 6.89
C VAL A 77 -12.01 -11.46 5.43
N LEU A 78 -13.31 -11.36 5.17
CA LEU A 78 -13.85 -11.07 3.85
C LEU A 78 -13.37 -9.70 3.35
N GLY A 79 -13.48 -8.66 4.18
CA GLY A 79 -13.00 -7.31 3.88
C GLY A 79 -11.51 -7.28 3.57
N HIS A 80 -10.68 -7.96 4.37
CA HIS A 80 -9.24 -8.09 4.12
C HIS A 80 -8.95 -8.74 2.77
N SER A 81 -9.67 -9.81 2.42
CA SER A 81 -9.47 -10.54 1.16
C SER A 81 -9.83 -9.68 -0.05
N ILE A 82 -10.94 -8.93 0.03
CA ILE A 82 -11.38 -8.00 -1.03
C ILE A 82 -10.39 -6.84 -1.16
N LEU A 83 -10.03 -6.18 -0.06
CA LEU A 83 -9.15 -5.00 -0.06
C LEU A 83 -7.71 -5.36 -0.44
N GLY A 84 -7.22 -6.53 -0.02
CA GLY A 84 -5.92 -7.05 -0.43
C GLY A 84 -5.88 -7.35 -1.93
N SER A 85 -6.95 -7.96 -2.47
CA SER A 85 -7.09 -8.19 -3.91
C SER A 85 -7.16 -6.88 -4.69
N LEU A 86 -7.90 -5.90 -4.18
CA LEU A 86 -7.98 -4.56 -4.78
C LEU A 86 -6.62 -3.86 -4.78
N THR A 87 -5.87 -3.94 -3.69
CA THR A 87 -4.49 -3.43 -3.60
C THR A 87 -3.61 -4.00 -4.71
N LEU A 88 -3.65 -5.32 -4.93
CA LEU A 88 -2.90 -6.00 -5.99
C LEU A 88 -3.39 -5.62 -7.41
N ALA A 89 -4.69 -5.45 -7.60
CA ALA A 89 -5.25 -5.00 -8.87
C ALA A 89 -4.81 -3.57 -9.21
N VAL A 90 -4.90 -2.64 -8.24
CA VAL A 90 -4.57 -1.23 -8.45
C VAL A 90 -3.06 -1.03 -8.62
N ILE A 91 -2.20 -1.76 -7.89
CA ILE A 91 -0.75 -1.66 -8.11
C ILE A 91 -0.37 -2.17 -9.51
N THR A 92 -1.02 -3.24 -9.98
CA THR A 92 -0.86 -3.75 -11.35
C THR A 92 -1.31 -2.71 -12.37
N LEU A 93 -2.48 -2.09 -12.15
CA LEU A 93 -2.97 -0.99 -12.99
C LEU A 93 -1.98 0.18 -13.02
N LYS A 94 -1.41 0.56 -11.87
CA LYS A 94 -0.38 1.60 -11.77
C LYS A 94 0.83 1.27 -12.65
N PHE A 95 1.31 0.03 -12.60
CA PHE A 95 2.41 -0.43 -13.46
C PHE A 95 2.06 -0.33 -14.94
N LEU A 96 0.88 -0.80 -15.33
CA LEU A 96 0.41 -0.74 -16.72
C LEU A 96 0.27 0.70 -17.21
N THR A 97 -0.27 1.60 -16.38
CA THR A 97 -0.36 3.02 -16.70
C THR A 97 1.02 3.63 -16.96
N VAL A 98 1.99 3.39 -16.06
CA VAL A 98 3.32 3.98 -16.18
C VAL A 98 4.10 3.41 -17.36
N ARG A 99 3.87 2.15 -17.75
CA ARG A 99 4.69 1.43 -18.75
C ARG A 99 4.05 1.29 -20.13
N GLY A 100 2.73 1.37 -20.25
CA GLY A 100 2.06 0.93 -21.48
C GLY A 100 0.72 1.59 -21.82
N ILE A 101 0.19 2.48 -20.98
CA ILE A 101 -1.11 3.12 -21.24
C ILE A 101 -1.01 4.64 -21.06
N PRO A 102 -0.47 5.39 -22.05
CA PRO A 102 -0.25 6.84 -21.95
C PRO A 102 -1.51 7.63 -21.57
N ARG A 103 -2.67 7.22 -22.11
CA ARG A 103 -3.99 7.84 -21.81
C ARG A 103 -4.41 7.80 -20.35
N LEU A 104 -3.82 6.91 -19.53
CA LEU A 104 -4.13 6.84 -18.10
C LEU A 104 -3.16 7.66 -17.24
N MET A 105 -2.12 8.26 -17.85
CA MET A 105 -1.12 9.04 -17.12
C MET A 105 -1.74 10.26 -16.43
N ASP A 106 -2.73 10.90 -17.08
CA ASP A 106 -3.47 12.03 -16.51
C ASP A 106 -4.22 11.66 -15.22
N HIS A 107 -4.49 10.36 -15.01
CA HIS A 107 -5.17 9.82 -13.83
C HIS A 107 -4.22 9.16 -12.83
N ILE A 108 -2.89 9.29 -12.99
CA ILE A 108 -1.92 8.58 -12.14
C ILE A 108 -2.04 8.93 -10.66
N ALA A 109 -2.40 10.19 -10.34
CA ALA A 109 -2.64 10.63 -8.97
C ALA A 109 -3.84 9.91 -8.34
N VAL A 110 -4.93 9.76 -9.10
CA VAL A 110 -6.14 9.05 -8.65
C VAL A 110 -5.86 7.57 -8.43
N ILE A 111 -5.11 6.95 -9.35
CA ILE A 111 -4.66 5.55 -9.22
C ILE A 111 -3.75 5.38 -7.99
N GLY A 112 -2.85 6.33 -7.75
CA GLY A 112 -1.99 6.33 -6.55
C GLY A 112 -2.79 6.49 -5.25
N ALA A 113 -3.77 7.39 -5.23
CA ALA A 113 -4.64 7.60 -4.08
C ALA A 113 -5.55 6.38 -3.81
N SER A 114 -6.12 5.76 -4.84
CA SER A 114 -6.93 4.55 -4.68
C SER A 114 -6.10 3.37 -4.16
N LEU A 115 -4.84 3.24 -4.61
CA LEU A 115 -3.91 2.26 -4.07
C LEU A 115 -3.68 2.46 -2.57
N PHE A 116 -3.47 3.71 -2.15
CA PHE A 116 -3.31 4.06 -0.74
C PHE A 116 -4.55 3.70 0.09
N VAL A 117 -5.75 4.02 -0.40
CA VAL A 117 -7.01 3.71 0.29
C VAL A 117 -7.21 2.20 0.43
N ALA A 118 -7.01 1.43 -0.64
CA ALA A 118 -7.12 -0.03 -0.60
C ALA A 118 -6.10 -0.66 0.36
N THR A 119 -4.85 -0.18 0.32
CA THR A 119 -3.79 -0.59 1.24
C THR A 119 -4.16 -0.29 2.69
N THR A 120 -4.67 0.92 2.96
CA THR A 120 -5.11 1.34 4.30
C THR A 120 -6.15 0.37 4.83
N GLY A 121 -7.22 0.11 4.07
CA GLY A 121 -8.25 -0.83 4.48
C GLY A 121 -7.71 -2.26 4.71
N THR A 122 -6.75 -2.70 3.89
CA THR A 122 -6.09 -4.01 4.05
C THR A 122 -5.33 -4.08 5.37
N VAL A 123 -4.61 -3.02 5.74
CA VAL A 123 -3.82 -2.92 6.98
C VAL A 123 -4.74 -2.81 8.21
N LEU A 124 -5.81 -2.02 8.13
CA LEU A 124 -6.80 -1.87 9.21
C LEU A 124 -7.45 -3.21 9.57
N THR A 125 -7.81 -4.00 8.56
CA THR A 125 -8.44 -5.32 8.73
C THR A 125 -7.46 -6.43 9.10
N SER A 126 -6.15 -6.16 9.12
CA SER A 126 -5.11 -7.15 9.44
C SER A 126 -4.17 -6.69 10.55
N ALA A 127 -3.11 -5.96 10.22
CA ALA A 127 -2.06 -5.59 11.16
C ALA A 127 -2.63 -4.77 12.32
N LEU A 128 -3.44 -3.73 12.05
CA LEU A 128 -4.01 -2.93 13.14
C LEU A 128 -4.93 -3.77 14.04
N TRP A 129 -5.76 -4.63 13.45
CA TRP A 129 -6.58 -5.57 14.22
C TRP A 129 -5.73 -6.50 15.08
N TYR A 130 -4.60 -7.01 14.57
CA TYR A 130 -3.66 -7.83 15.33
C TYR A 130 -3.08 -7.06 16.52
N TRP A 131 -2.55 -5.86 16.28
CA TRP A 131 -1.99 -5.01 17.35
C TRP A 131 -3.04 -4.67 18.40
N ALA A 132 -4.29 -4.42 18.02
CA ALA A 132 -5.37 -4.08 18.96
C ALA A 132 -5.95 -5.28 19.73
N THR A 133 -5.69 -6.51 19.28
CA THR A 133 -6.28 -7.72 19.89
C THR A 133 -5.30 -8.46 20.79
N TRP A 134 -4.01 -8.45 20.45
CA TRP A 134 -3.00 -9.34 21.05
C TRP A 134 -1.91 -8.62 21.85
N ILE A 135 -1.82 -7.30 21.78
CA ILE A 135 -0.82 -6.46 22.47
C ILE A 135 -1.56 -5.35 23.19
#